data_AF-A0A376H4H7-F1
#
_entry.id   AF-A0A376H4H7-F1
#
_cell.length_a   1.000
_cell.length_b   1.000
_cell.length_c   1.000
_cell.angle_alpha   90.00
_cell.angle_beta   90.00
_cell.angle_gamma   90.00
#
_symmetry.space_group_name_H-M   'P 1'
#
loop_
_entity.id
_entity.type
_entity.pdbx_description
1 polymer ?
#
loop_
_entity_poly.entity_id
_entity_poly.type
_entity_poly.pdbx_seq_one_letter_code
_entity_poly.pdbx_strand_id
1 'polypeptide(L)'
;MNTFIQQLFSNELHIVISSIVSIVTIIWSISSFYLKHRYTRKKKSTEILTKEIFIPFESSIENYLFQKITRKNILERKQTIQHLIQTVENKNIDFYLPYELIYFAKEVQKIINTNKHLKKIPFKVQIMYFEFSYCYLTELNKVRKQLGVAKRDFFYRRKKKLYYHIIIFYLFCVLKFLFITLSILWCILMIIYYSTQ
;
A
#
# COMPACT_ATOMS: atom_id res chain seq x y z
N MET A 1 -2.75 -66.50 17.00
CA MET A 1 -1.73 -65.85 16.13
C MET A 1 -2.27 -64.59 15.44
N ASN A 2 -3.49 -64.62 14.88
CA ASN A 2 -4.11 -63.43 14.24
C ASN A 2 -4.38 -62.24 15.17
N THR A 3 -4.78 -62.48 16.41
CA THR A 3 -5.11 -61.41 17.38
C THR A 3 -3.90 -60.59 17.82
N PHE A 4 -2.74 -61.23 18.02
CA PHE A 4 -1.51 -60.57 18.43
C PHE A 4 -0.94 -59.66 17.34
N ILE A 5 -0.98 -60.11 16.08
CA ILE A 5 -0.53 -59.34 14.91
C ILE A 5 -1.44 -58.12 14.70
N GLN A 6 -2.77 -58.27 14.81
CA GLN A 6 -3.71 -57.15 14.73
C GLN A 6 -3.51 -56.11 15.85
N GLN A 7 -3.22 -56.56 17.08
CA GLN A 7 -2.92 -55.66 18.21
C GLN A 7 -1.60 -54.91 18.01
N LEU A 8 -0.58 -55.57 17.46
CA LEU A 8 0.71 -54.96 17.14
C LEU A 8 0.55 -53.85 16.09
N PHE A 9 -0.14 -54.13 14.98
CA PHE A 9 -0.41 -53.14 13.94
C PHE A 9 -1.28 -51.97 14.43
N SER A 10 -2.26 -52.22 15.31
CA SER A 10 -3.09 -51.18 15.90
C SER A 10 -2.29 -50.24 16.81
N ASN A 11 -1.36 -50.79 17.60
CA ASN A 11 -0.47 -49.99 18.45
C ASN A 11 0.54 -49.17 17.64
N GLU A 12 1.15 -49.75 16.59
CA GLU A 12 2.05 -49.00 15.71
C GLU A 12 1.31 -47.88 14.96
N LEU A 13 0.10 -48.14 14.47
CA LEU A 13 -0.73 -47.11 13.84
C LEU A 13 -1.05 -45.98 14.82
N HIS A 14 -1.39 -46.30 16.07
CA HIS A 14 -1.62 -45.30 17.13
C HIS A 14 -0.38 -44.46 17.43
N ILE A 15 0.80 -45.08 17.48
CA ILE A 15 2.08 -44.39 17.69
C ILE A 15 2.37 -43.42 16.53
N VAL A 16 2.17 -43.88 15.28
CA VAL A 16 2.35 -43.05 14.08
C VAL A 16 1.38 -41.87 14.09
N ILE A 17 0.10 -42.11 14.35
CA ILE A 17 -0.93 -41.05 14.42
C ILE A 17 -0.61 -40.05 15.54
N SER A 18 -0.27 -40.53 16.74
CA SER A 18 0.09 -39.68 17.88
C SER A 18 1.31 -38.81 17.59
N SER A 19 2.30 -39.36 16.87
CA SER A 19 3.50 -38.65 16.44
C SER A 19 3.17 -37.56 15.40
N ILE A 20 2.32 -37.87 14.41
CA ILE A 20 1.86 -36.91 13.39
C ILE A 20 1.07 -35.76 14.03
N VAL A 21 0.13 -36.07 14.93
CA VAL A 21 -0.66 -35.06 15.65
C VAL A 21 0.24 -34.12 16.47
N SER A 22 1.29 -34.66 17.10
CA SER A 22 2.28 -33.86 17.84
C SER A 22 3.07 -32.93 16.92
N ILE A 23 3.49 -33.41 15.75
CA ILE A 23 4.20 -32.58 14.75
C ILE A 23 3.28 -31.46 14.23
N VAL A 24 2.03 -31.78 13.90
CA VAL A 24 1.05 -30.79 13.40
C VAL A 24 0.75 -29.72 14.45
N THR A 25 0.59 -30.10 15.72
CA THR A 25 0.35 -29.16 16.81
C THR A 25 1.56 -28.24 17.07
N ILE A 26 2.78 -28.78 16.96
CA ILE A 26 4.01 -27.97 17.04
C ILE A 26 4.05 -26.96 15.89
N ILE A 27 3.85 -27.39 14.63
CA ILE A 27 3.83 -26.49 13.47
C ILE A 27 2.76 -25.41 13.62
N TRP A 28 1.56 -25.77 14.09
CA TRP A 28 0.48 -24.84 14.34
C TRP A 28 0.82 -23.82 15.44
N SER A 29 1.42 -24.26 16.55
CA SER A 29 1.82 -23.39 17.65
C SER A 29 2.88 -22.36 17.22
N ILE A 30 3.88 -22.81 16.46
CA ILE A 30 4.93 -21.95 15.90
C ILE A 30 4.29 -20.95 14.92
N SER A 31 3.49 -21.44 13.97
CA SER A 31 2.85 -20.61 12.96
C SER A 31 1.93 -19.56 13.58
N SER A 32 1.08 -19.96 14.54
CA SER A 32 0.18 -19.05 15.24
C SER A 32 0.92 -18.02 16.10
N PHE A 33 2.02 -18.40 16.74
CA PHE A 33 2.89 -17.46 17.47
C PHE A 33 3.48 -16.41 16.53
N TYR A 34 4.05 -16.81 15.40
CA TYR A 34 4.59 -15.88 14.40
C TYR A 34 3.51 -14.96 13.82
N LEU A 35 2.34 -15.51 13.49
CA LEU A 35 1.22 -14.73 12.98
C LEU A 35 0.72 -13.72 14.02
N LYS A 36 0.55 -14.13 15.28
CA LYS A 36 0.16 -13.26 16.39
C LYS A 36 1.18 -12.14 16.59
N HIS A 37 2.47 -12.46 16.64
CA HIS A 37 3.51 -11.44 16.81
C HIS A 37 3.52 -10.45 15.64
N ARG A 38 3.43 -10.94 14.40
CA ARG A 38 3.37 -10.10 13.20
C ARG A 38 2.14 -9.20 13.22
N TYR A 39 0.99 -9.72 13.65
CA TYR A 39 -0.24 -8.96 13.77
C TYR A 39 -0.12 -7.86 14.83
N THR A 40 0.39 -8.16 16.03
CA THR A 40 0.60 -7.17 17.09
C THR A 40 1.54 -6.05 16.67
N ARG A 41 2.66 -6.37 16.00
CA ARG A 41 3.58 -5.35 15.44
C ARG A 41 2.87 -4.46 14.42
N LYS A 42 2.12 -5.06 13.49
CA LYS A 42 1.35 -4.31 12.49
C LYS A 42 0.34 -3.40 13.16
N LYS A 43 -0.47 -3.90 14.10
CA LYS A 43 -1.48 -3.13 14.83
C LYS A 43 -0.87 -1.90 15.52
N LYS A 44 0.26 -2.07 16.24
CA LYS A 44 0.97 -0.96 16.87
C LYS A 44 1.43 0.10 15.85
N SER A 45 2.00 -0.35 14.73
CA SER A 45 2.39 0.56 13.64
C SER A 45 1.18 1.30 13.06
N THR A 46 0.07 0.61 12.80
CA THR A 46 -1.18 1.20 12.32
C THR A 46 -1.67 2.29 13.26
N GLU A 47 -1.72 2.02 14.56
CA GLU A 47 -2.19 2.96 15.58
C GLU A 47 -1.33 4.22 15.62
N ILE A 48 0.00 4.06 15.65
CA ILE A 48 0.95 5.18 15.65
C ILE A 48 0.79 6.03 14.39
N LEU A 49 0.83 5.40 13.21
CA LEU A 49 0.71 6.12 11.93
C LEU A 49 -0.64 6.83 11.78
N THR A 50 -1.72 6.21 12.26
CA THR A 50 -3.05 6.81 12.20
C THR A 50 -3.13 8.05 13.07
N LYS A 51 -2.68 7.95 14.32
CA LYS A 51 -2.78 9.02 15.31
C LYS A 51 -1.83 10.18 15.02
N GLU A 52 -0.60 9.89 14.61
CA GLU A 52 0.44 10.91 14.45
C GLU A 52 0.53 11.48 13.02
N ILE A 53 0.08 10.74 12.00
CA ILE A 53 0.18 11.18 10.59
C ILE A 53 -1.19 11.30 9.93
N PHE A 54 -1.94 10.22 9.79
CA PHE A 54 -3.10 10.24 8.88
C PHE A 54 -4.25 11.11 9.39
N ILE A 55 -4.56 11.10 10.69
CA ILE A 55 -5.58 11.98 11.26
C ILE A 55 -5.14 13.46 11.23
N PRO A 56 -3.95 13.86 11.74
CA PRO A 56 -3.54 15.26 11.76
C PRO A 56 -3.37 15.88 10.37
N PHE A 57 -2.99 15.08 9.37
CA PHE A 57 -2.73 15.55 8.00
C PHE A 57 -3.89 15.28 7.02
N GLU A 58 -5.05 14.82 7.48
CA GLU A 58 -6.22 14.60 6.62
C GLU A 58 -6.66 15.89 5.91
N SER A 59 -6.76 16.99 6.67
CA SER A 59 -7.23 18.26 6.13
C SER A 59 -6.22 18.96 5.23
N SER A 60 -4.92 18.68 5.41
CA SER A 60 -3.80 19.46 4.85
C SER A 60 -2.96 18.74 3.79
N ILE A 61 -2.81 17.41 3.87
CA ILE A 61 -2.13 16.61 2.85
C ILE A 61 -3.16 15.87 2.03
N GLU A 62 -4.06 15.14 2.68
CA GLU A 62 -4.93 14.18 1.99
C GLU A 62 -5.94 14.85 1.06
N ASN A 63 -6.42 16.04 1.43
CA ASN A 63 -7.29 16.87 0.60
C ASN A 63 -6.61 17.50 -0.61
N TYR A 64 -5.31 17.27 -0.78
CA TYR A 64 -4.54 17.94 -1.81
C TYR A 64 -3.52 17.05 -2.52
N LEU A 65 -3.48 15.77 -2.17
CA LEU A 65 -2.73 14.75 -2.91
C LEU A 65 -3.01 14.88 -4.42
N PHE A 66 -1.96 14.77 -5.23
CA PHE A 66 -2.02 14.82 -6.70
C PHE A 66 -2.53 16.14 -7.32
N GLN A 67 -2.82 17.17 -6.51
CA GLN A 67 -3.08 18.49 -7.04
C GLN A 67 -1.80 19.15 -7.54
N LYS A 68 -1.92 19.98 -8.58
CA LYS A 68 -0.78 20.73 -9.10
C LYS A 68 -0.26 21.68 -8.04
N ILE A 69 1.06 21.72 -7.87
CA ILE A 69 1.69 22.83 -7.16
C ILE A 69 1.64 24.05 -8.08
N THR A 70 1.04 25.13 -7.60
CA THR A 70 0.91 26.42 -8.25
C THR A 70 1.57 27.49 -7.40
N ARG A 71 1.85 28.66 -7.95
CA ARG A 71 2.42 29.77 -7.16
C ARG A 71 1.54 30.19 -5.99
N LYS A 72 0.22 30.04 -6.13
CA LYS A 72 -0.75 30.39 -5.09
C LYS A 72 -0.69 29.43 -3.89
N ASN A 73 -0.42 28.14 -4.13
CA ASN A 73 -0.45 27.11 -3.08
C ASN A 73 0.93 26.59 -2.65
N ILE A 74 2.02 26.96 -3.34
CA ILE A 74 3.36 26.41 -3.09
C ILE A 74 3.85 26.63 -1.65
N LEU A 75 3.50 27.77 -1.06
CA LEU A 75 3.92 28.11 0.29
C LEU A 75 3.19 27.25 1.33
N GLU A 76 1.87 27.10 1.19
CA GLU A 76 1.03 26.21 2.00
C GLU A 76 1.49 24.75 1.88
N ARG A 77 1.76 24.30 0.65
CA ARG A 77 2.28 22.95 0.36
C ARG A 77 3.62 22.70 1.03
N LYS A 78 4.54 23.67 0.91
CA LYS A 78 5.85 23.59 1.53
C LYS A 78 5.73 23.49 3.06
N GLN A 79 4.92 24.36 3.67
CA GLN A 79 4.72 24.36 5.13
C GLN A 79 4.13 23.03 5.61
N THR A 80 3.14 22.51 4.89
CA THR A 80 2.51 21.23 5.22
C THR A 80 3.48 20.06 5.13
N ILE A 81 4.28 19.99 4.04
CA ILE A 81 5.30 18.95 3.87
C ILE A 81 6.40 19.08 4.94
N GLN A 82 6.82 20.31 5.26
CA GLN A 82 7.79 20.56 6.31
C GLN A 82 7.25 20.11 7.68
N HIS A 83 5.99 20.40 7.99
CA HIS A 83 5.34 19.95 9.20
C HIS A 83 5.27 18.42 9.29
N LEU A 84 5.00 17.73 8.18
CA LEU A 84 5.06 16.27 8.11
C LEU A 84 6.45 15.74 8.44
N ILE A 85 7.49 16.27 7.78
CA ILE A 85 8.89 15.83 8.01
C ILE A 85 9.27 16.05 9.48
N GLN A 86 8.97 17.22 10.04
CA GLN A 86 9.23 17.52 11.45
C GLN A 86 8.45 16.60 12.39
N THR A 87 7.19 16.29 12.08
CA THR A 87 6.40 15.33 12.89
C THR A 87 7.05 13.95 12.88
N VAL A 88 7.54 13.51 11.71
CA VAL A 88 8.18 12.21 11.57
C VAL A 88 9.48 12.12 12.37
N GLU A 89 10.31 13.16 12.27
CA GLU A 89 11.59 13.25 12.99
C GLU A 89 11.39 13.41 14.50
N ASN A 90 10.52 14.33 14.93
CA ASN A 90 10.29 14.60 16.36
C ASN A 90 9.65 13.41 17.10
N LYS A 91 8.83 12.62 16.41
CA LYS A 91 8.14 11.47 16.99
C LYS A 91 8.89 10.15 16.78
N ASN A 92 10.04 10.16 16.09
CA ASN A 92 10.81 8.97 15.73
C ASN A 92 9.91 7.87 15.10
N ILE A 93 9.05 8.27 14.16
CA ILE A 93 8.12 7.37 13.45
C ILE A 93 8.59 6.99 12.05
N ASP A 94 9.79 7.43 11.68
CA ASP A 94 10.52 7.08 10.47
C ASP A 94 10.63 5.57 10.27
N PHE A 95 10.85 4.79 11.34
CA PHE A 95 10.88 3.33 11.28
C PHE A 95 9.57 2.69 10.75
N TYR A 96 8.43 3.36 10.94
CA TYR A 96 7.12 2.84 10.51
C TYR A 96 6.72 3.29 9.10
N LEU A 97 7.52 4.15 8.47
CA LEU A 97 7.24 4.70 7.15
C LEU A 97 8.21 4.14 6.11
N PRO A 98 7.78 4.03 4.84
CA PRO A 98 8.69 3.79 3.74
C PRO A 98 9.63 4.99 3.58
N TYR A 99 10.92 4.70 3.39
CA TYR A 99 11.96 5.71 3.19
C TYR A 99 11.61 6.67 2.04
N GLU A 100 11.02 6.14 0.97
CA GLU A 100 10.65 6.87 -0.24
C GLU A 100 9.70 8.03 0.06
N LEU A 101 8.75 7.86 0.99
CA LEU A 101 7.80 8.91 1.35
C LEU A 101 8.50 10.14 1.91
N ILE A 102 9.46 9.93 2.82
CA ILE A 102 10.24 11.01 3.44
C ILE A 102 11.26 11.57 2.46
N TYR A 103 11.89 10.72 1.65
CA TYR A 103 12.80 11.15 0.60
C TYR A 103 12.13 12.12 -0.39
N PHE A 104 10.98 11.76 -0.95
CA PHE A 104 10.26 12.63 -1.87
C PHE A 104 9.76 13.91 -1.21
N ALA A 105 9.31 13.84 0.05
CA ALA A 105 8.94 15.03 0.83
C ALA A 105 10.11 16.01 0.96
N LYS A 106 11.30 15.52 1.33
CA LYS A 106 12.53 16.32 1.46
C LYS A 106 12.97 16.90 0.11
N GLU A 107 12.92 16.13 -0.97
CA GLU A 107 13.26 16.62 -2.31
C GLU A 107 12.28 17.70 -2.80
N VAL A 108 10.97 17.56 -2.57
CA VAL A 108 10.00 18.63 -2.86
C VAL A 108 10.37 19.91 -2.11
N GLN A 109 10.64 19.82 -0.82
CA GLN A 109 11.00 20.99 0.00
C GLN A 109 12.30 21.65 -0.48
N LYS A 110 13.33 20.85 -0.79
CA LYS A 110 14.62 21.30 -1.31
C LYS A 110 14.46 22.04 -2.63
N ILE A 111 13.77 21.45 -3.60
CA ILE A 111 13.59 22.07 -4.92
C ILE A 111 12.77 23.36 -4.80
N ILE A 112 11.74 23.41 -3.95
CA ILE A 112 10.97 24.63 -3.69
C ILE A 112 11.88 25.72 -3.08
N ASN A 113 12.76 25.37 -2.14
CA ASN A 113 13.68 26.32 -1.50
C ASN A 113 14.72 26.89 -2.46
N THR A 114 15.32 26.06 -3.30
CA THR A 114 16.33 26.48 -4.29
C THR A 114 15.73 27.34 -5.39
N ASN A 115 14.44 27.17 -5.70
CA ASN A 115 13.78 27.83 -6.82
C ASN A 115 12.79 28.94 -6.42
N LYS A 116 12.97 29.56 -5.24
CA LYS A 116 12.08 30.61 -4.70
C LYS A 116 11.79 31.76 -5.68
N HIS A 117 12.74 32.11 -6.54
CA HIS A 117 12.64 33.27 -7.43
C HIS A 117 12.14 32.95 -8.85
N LEU A 118 11.86 31.67 -9.18
CA LEU A 118 11.49 31.31 -10.55
C LEU A 118 10.08 31.77 -10.94
N LYS A 119 9.97 32.27 -12.19
CA LYS A 119 8.70 32.66 -12.83
C LYS A 119 7.73 31.49 -13.01
N LYS A 120 8.24 30.26 -13.11
CA LYS A 120 7.46 29.03 -13.29
C LYS A 120 7.93 27.97 -12.30
N ILE A 121 7.01 27.12 -11.86
CA ILE A 121 7.36 25.98 -10.99
C ILE A 121 8.05 24.93 -11.85
N PRO A 122 9.24 24.45 -11.47
CA PRO A 122 9.95 23.42 -12.21
C PRO A 122 9.09 22.17 -12.37
N PHE A 123 9.13 21.55 -13.55
CA PHE A 123 8.44 20.29 -13.79
C PHE A 123 8.88 19.19 -12.81
N LYS A 124 10.17 19.20 -12.42
CA LYS A 124 10.73 18.31 -11.40
C LYS A 124 9.99 18.37 -10.06
N VAL A 125 9.52 19.55 -9.62
CA VAL A 125 8.72 19.69 -8.38
C VAL A 125 7.40 18.94 -8.51
N GLN A 126 6.76 19.01 -9.68
CA GLN A 126 5.48 18.32 -9.91
C GLN A 126 5.66 16.81 -9.88
N ILE A 127 6.71 16.29 -10.52
CA ILE A 127 7.04 14.86 -10.48
C ILE A 127 7.27 14.41 -9.04
N MET A 128 8.17 15.08 -8.30
CA MET A 128 8.48 14.69 -6.93
C MET A 128 7.26 14.77 -6.01
N TYR A 129 6.39 15.77 -6.20
CA TYR A 129 5.15 15.89 -5.44
C TYR A 129 4.12 14.80 -5.81
N PHE A 130 4.10 14.37 -7.07
CA PHE A 130 3.27 13.26 -7.52
C PHE A 130 3.72 11.94 -6.89
N GLU A 131 5.02 11.66 -6.92
CA GLU A 131 5.62 10.48 -6.26
C GLU A 131 5.36 10.47 -4.75
N PHE A 132 5.58 11.62 -4.09
CA PHE A 132 5.20 11.81 -2.69
C PHE A 132 3.72 11.48 -2.44
N SER A 133 2.83 12.02 -3.29
CA SER A 133 1.38 11.80 -3.15
C SER A 133 1.01 10.32 -3.30
N TYR A 134 1.69 9.61 -4.22
CA TYR A 134 1.51 8.18 -4.45
C TYR A 134 1.97 7.34 -3.26
N CYS A 135 3.17 7.61 -2.74
CA CYS A 135 3.69 6.94 -1.55
C CYS A 135 2.78 7.17 -0.34
N TYR A 136 2.37 8.42 -0.09
CA TYR A 136 1.46 8.76 1.01
C TYR A 136 0.13 8.02 0.91
N LEU A 137 -0.49 8.02 -0.27
CA LEU A 137 -1.76 7.33 -0.48
C LEU A 137 -1.64 5.81 -0.28
N THR A 138 -0.52 5.23 -0.72
CA THR A 138 -0.27 3.80 -0.59
C THR A 138 -0.19 3.39 0.88
N GLU A 139 0.54 4.14 1.70
CA GLU A 139 0.62 3.90 3.14
C GLU A 139 -0.72 4.15 3.85
N LEU A 140 -1.42 5.24 3.52
CA LEU A 140 -2.76 5.50 4.03
C LEU A 140 -3.71 4.34 3.75
N ASN A 141 -3.68 3.79 2.54
CA ASN A 141 -4.53 2.66 2.17
C ASN A 141 -4.11 1.34 2.83
N LYS A 142 -2.82 1.14 3.15
CA LYS A 142 -2.36 0.00 3.95
C LYS A 142 -2.93 0.08 5.36
N VAL A 143 -2.85 1.26 5.99
CA VAL A 143 -3.42 1.51 7.32
C VAL A 143 -4.94 1.36 7.33
N ARG A 144 -5.65 1.96 6.38
CA ARG A 144 -7.12 1.82 6.26
C ARG A 144 -7.54 0.36 6.09
N LYS A 145 -6.81 -0.42 5.29
CA LYS A 145 -7.07 -1.87 5.15
C LYS A 145 -6.90 -2.60 6.48
N GLN A 146 -5.87 -2.26 7.27
CA GLN A 146 -5.64 -2.87 8.59
C GLN A 146 -6.73 -2.49 9.60
N LEU A 147 -7.29 -1.28 9.49
CA LEU A 147 -8.41 -0.80 10.29
C LEU A 147 -9.79 -1.29 9.80
N GLY A 148 -9.85 -2.04 8.69
CA GLY A 148 -11.13 -2.51 8.11
C GLY A 148 -11.94 -1.42 7.41
N VAL A 149 -11.34 -0.27 7.10
CA VAL A 149 -12.04 0.87 6.46
C VAL A 149 -11.80 0.86 4.95
N ALA A 150 -12.81 1.27 4.18
CA ALA A 150 -12.73 1.39 2.73
C ALA A 150 -11.52 2.22 2.29
N LYS A 151 -10.80 1.74 1.27
CA LYS A 151 -9.63 2.45 0.71
C LYS A 151 -10.06 3.76 0.06
N ARG A 152 -9.16 4.75 0.05
CA ARG A 152 -9.30 5.97 -0.75
C ARG A 152 -8.89 5.66 -2.18
N ASP A 153 -9.84 5.07 -2.88
CA ASP A 153 -9.69 4.63 -4.25
C ASP A 153 -9.87 5.78 -5.25
N PHE A 154 -9.96 5.40 -6.52
CA PHE A 154 -10.18 6.34 -7.61
C PHE A 154 -11.44 7.19 -7.42
N PHE A 155 -12.56 6.57 -7.03
CA PHE A 155 -13.85 7.26 -6.92
C PHE A 155 -13.81 8.32 -5.82
N TYR A 156 -13.17 8.01 -4.69
CA TYR A 156 -12.93 8.98 -3.63
C TYR A 156 -12.17 10.21 -4.15
N ARG A 157 -11.05 10.00 -4.86
CA ARG A 157 -10.23 11.09 -5.38
C ARG A 157 -10.96 11.93 -6.43
N ARG A 158 -11.84 11.31 -7.22
CA ARG A 158 -12.66 12.00 -8.23
C ARG A 158 -13.67 12.92 -7.55
N LYS A 159 -14.37 12.42 -6.53
CA LYS A 159 -15.31 13.21 -5.73
C LYS A 159 -14.62 14.41 -5.08
N LYS A 160 -13.38 14.25 -4.63
CA LYS A 160 -12.57 15.30 -3.99
C LYS A 160 -11.80 16.20 -4.97
N LYS A 161 -11.96 16.04 -6.29
CA LYS A 161 -11.29 16.85 -7.34
C LYS A 161 -9.75 16.87 -7.19
N LEU A 162 -9.16 15.75 -6.80
CA LEU A 162 -7.71 15.64 -6.54
C LEU A 162 -6.86 15.46 -7.81
N TYR A 163 -7.42 15.59 -9.01
CA TYR A 163 -6.72 15.27 -10.26
C TYR A 163 -6.26 16.52 -10.99
N TYR A 164 -4.94 16.67 -11.12
CA TYR A 164 -4.36 17.62 -12.07
C TYR A 164 -4.32 17.08 -13.51
N HIS A 165 -4.08 15.79 -13.70
CA HIS A 165 -4.01 15.18 -15.03
C HIS A 165 -5.17 14.23 -15.30
N ILE A 166 -6.37 14.80 -15.48
CA ILE A 166 -7.56 14.08 -15.98
C ILE A 166 -7.24 13.32 -17.27
N ILE A 167 -6.36 13.87 -18.12
CA ILE A 167 -5.95 13.31 -19.41
C ILE A 167 -5.12 12.02 -19.24
N ILE A 168 -4.11 12.02 -18.37
CA ILE A 168 -3.29 10.80 -18.10
C ILE A 168 -4.18 9.70 -17.52
N PHE A 169 -5.17 10.09 -16.70
CA PHE A 169 -6.15 9.16 -16.17
C PHE A 169 -7.07 8.57 -17.25
N TYR A 170 -7.58 9.42 -18.15
CA TYR A 170 -8.42 8.95 -19.26
C TYR A 170 -7.63 8.00 -20.16
N LEU A 171 -6.38 8.34 -20.46
CA LEU A 171 -5.45 7.50 -21.22
C LEU A 171 -5.23 6.14 -20.54
N PHE A 172 -5.02 6.11 -19.22
CA PHE A 172 -4.88 4.86 -18.47
C PHE A 172 -6.14 3.99 -18.54
N CYS A 173 -7.33 4.59 -18.45
CA CYS A 173 -8.60 3.84 -18.58
C CYS A 173 -8.79 3.26 -19.98
N VAL A 174 -8.49 4.05 -21.01
CA VAL A 174 -8.53 3.61 -22.40
C VAL A 174 -7.55 2.45 -22.63
N LEU A 175 -6.31 2.57 -22.18
CA LEU A 175 -5.30 1.51 -22.28
C LEU A 175 -5.73 0.22 -21.57
N LYS A 176 -6.31 0.34 -20.37
CA LYS A 176 -6.82 -0.84 -19.63
C LYS A 176 -7.98 -1.51 -20.35
N PHE A 177 -8.90 -0.74 -20.91
CA PHE A 177 -10.01 -1.26 -21.70
C PHE A 177 -9.50 -1.99 -22.95
N LEU A 178 -8.56 -1.37 -23.67
CA LEU A 178 -7.88 -1.95 -24.85
C LEU A 178 -7.22 -3.29 -24.52
N PHE A 179 -6.51 -3.37 -23.40
CA PHE A 179 -5.87 -4.61 -22.95
C PHE A 179 -6.89 -5.72 -22.65
N ILE A 180 -8.01 -5.40 -21.99
CA ILE A 180 -9.07 -6.37 -21.70
C ILE A 180 -9.71 -6.86 -23.00
N THR A 181 -10.04 -5.96 -23.93
CA THR A 181 -10.64 -6.33 -25.22
C THR A 181 -9.71 -7.21 -26.05
N LEU A 182 -8.40 -6.90 -26.07
CA LEU A 182 -7.39 -7.72 -26.75
C LEU A 182 -7.25 -9.10 -26.11
N SER A 183 -7.30 -9.18 -24.77
CA SER A 183 -7.23 -10.45 -24.04
C SER A 183 -8.43 -11.34 -24.34
N ILE A 184 -9.64 -10.77 -24.41
CA ILE A 184 -10.87 -11.50 -24.76
C ILE A 184 -10.80 -11.99 -26.21
N LEU A 185 -10.40 -11.13 -27.15
CA LEU A 185 -10.24 -11.48 -28.56
C LEU A 185 -9.25 -12.65 -28.72
N TRP A 186 -8.12 -12.60 -28.02
CA TRP A 186 -7.12 -13.67 -28.05
C TRP A 186 -7.68 -14.99 -27.50
N CYS A 187 -8.45 -14.96 -26.41
CA CYS A 187 -9.11 -16.15 -25.88
C CYS A 187 -10.08 -16.76 -26.90
N ILE A 188 -10.86 -15.94 -27.61
CA ILE A 188 -11.79 -16.40 -28.65
C ILE A 188 -11.01 -17.06 -29.81
N LEU A 189 -9.92 -16.44 -30.27
CA LEU A 189 -9.08 -17.01 -31.33
C LEU A 189 -8.48 -18.36 -30.93
N MET A 190 -8.02 -18.49 -29.69
CA MET A 190 -7.49 -19.75 -29.16
C MET A 190 -8.55 -20.84 -29.10
N ILE A 191 -9.78 -20.51 -28.69
CA ILE A 191 -10.91 -21.46 -28.69
C ILE A 191 -11.20 -21.95 -30.11
N ILE A 192 -11.26 -21.03 -31.09
CA ILE A 192 -11.51 -21.39 -32.50
C ILE A 192 -10.38 -22.31 -33.00
N TYR A 193 -9.12 -21.93 -32.79
CA TYR A 193 -7.96 -22.71 -33.23
C TYR A 193 -7.99 -24.15 -32.71
N TYR A 194 -8.20 -24.33 -31.40
CA TYR A 194 -8.29 -25.65 -30.77
C TYR A 194 -9.57 -26.43 -31.12
N SER A 195 -10.63 -25.76 -31.57
CA SER A 195 -11.86 -26.44 -32.04
C SER A 195 -11.77 -26.91 -33.51
N THR A 196 -10.83 -26.37 -34.28
CA THR A 196 -10.61 -26.69 -35.69
C THR A 196 -9.45 -27.67 -35.94
N GLN A 197 -8.70 -28.04 -34.90
CA GLN A 197 -7.76 -29.16 -34.89
C GLN A 197 -8.44 -30.40 -34.32
#